data_AF-A0A8J2UJC4-F1
#
_entry.id   AF-A0A8J2UJC4-F1
#
_cell.length_a   1.000
_cell.length_b   1.000
_cell.length_c   1.000
_cell.angle_alpha   90.00
_cell.angle_beta   90.00
_cell.angle_gamma   90.00
#
_symmetry.space_group_name_H-M   'P 1'
#
loop_
_entity.id
_entity.type
_entity.pdbx_description
1 polymer ?
#
loop_
_entity_poly.entity_id
_entity_poly.type
_entity_poly.pdbx_seq_one_letter_code
_entity_poly.pdbx_strand_id
1 'polypeptide(L)'
;MTRKNSVVLSVIRYILYTILLMVIETIICIVCFEGELLIPPRRVDSWHLGNAVRDALQINMVRFMFYYAIYFVPFYLFMRLVKWKRRTLQAAVANCGLYVAISLVYSVLLPDTFDYFSSDFFYILVAATFLSPLLLGRKVAGF
;
A
#
# COMPACT_ATOMS: atom_id res chain seq x y z
N MET A 1 -2.93 25.45 -25.59
CA MET A 1 -2.59 24.72 -24.35
C MET A 1 -1.97 23.38 -24.74
N THR A 2 -0.66 23.27 -24.54
CA THR A 2 0.22 22.31 -25.22
C THR A 2 0.32 20.98 -24.47
N ARG A 3 0.51 19.88 -25.21
CA ARG A 3 0.60 18.47 -24.77
C ARG A 3 1.44 18.22 -23.49
N LYS A 4 2.44 19.06 -23.20
CA LYS A 4 3.23 19.02 -21.96
C LYS A 4 2.39 19.25 -20.68
N ASN A 5 1.43 20.18 -20.72
CA ASN A 5 0.58 20.46 -19.55
C ASN A 5 -0.32 19.27 -19.19
N SER A 6 -0.69 18.47 -20.19
CA SER A 6 -1.48 17.25 -19.96
C SER A 6 -0.68 16.15 -19.26
N VAL A 7 0.60 15.96 -19.60
CA VAL A 7 1.44 14.92 -18.96
C VAL A 7 1.76 15.28 -17.51
N VAL A 8 2.13 16.53 -17.24
CA VAL A 8 2.43 17.00 -15.88
C VAL A 8 1.22 16.83 -14.96
N LEU A 9 0.03 17.21 -15.44
CA LEU A 9 -1.21 17.04 -14.69
C LEU A 9 -1.52 15.56 -14.40
N SER A 10 -1.28 14.66 -15.35
CA SER A 10 -1.42 13.22 -15.12
C SER A 10 -0.45 12.71 -14.06
N VAL A 11 0.82 13.11 -14.10
CA VAL A 11 1.83 12.67 -13.10
C VAL A 11 1.45 13.15 -11.70
N ILE A 12 1.09 14.42 -11.53
CA ILE A 12 0.65 14.97 -10.23
C ILE A 12 -0.55 14.18 -9.69
N ARG A 13 -1.52 13.89 -10.54
CA ARG A 13 -2.68 13.07 -10.18
C ARG A 13 -2.29 11.67 -9.70
N TYR A 14 -1.32 11.04 -10.35
CA TYR A 14 -0.80 9.74 -9.90
C TYR A 14 -0.11 9.83 -8.54
N ILE A 15 0.72 10.86 -8.33
CA ILE A 15 1.40 11.09 -7.04
C ILE A 15 0.37 11.26 -5.92
N LEU A 16 -0.65 12.09 -6.14
CA LEU A 16 -1.72 12.28 -5.17
C LEU A 16 -2.49 10.99 -4.91
N TYR A 17 -2.78 10.22 -5.97
CA TYR A 17 -3.46 8.94 -5.83
C TYR A 17 -2.65 7.94 -4.99
N THR A 18 -1.35 7.80 -5.25
CA THR A 18 -0.48 6.91 -4.47
C THR A 18 -0.34 7.35 -3.03
N ILE A 19 -0.26 8.66 -2.75
CA ILE A 19 -0.30 9.18 -1.37
C ILE A 19 -1.62 8.81 -0.68
N LEU A 20 -2.76 9.01 -1.35
CA LEU A 20 -4.06 8.63 -0.79
C LEU A 20 -4.15 7.12 -0.52
N LEU A 21 -3.62 6.27 -1.41
CA LEU A 21 -3.57 4.83 -1.17
C LEU A 21 -2.82 4.51 0.13
N MET A 22 -1.66 5.14 0.37
CA MET A 22 -0.87 4.91 1.59
C MET A 22 -1.58 5.39 2.86
N VAL A 23 -2.32 6.50 2.78
CA VAL A 23 -3.15 6.96 3.90
C VAL A 23 -4.23 5.93 4.24
N ILE A 24 -4.94 5.42 3.23
CA ILE A 24 -5.97 4.39 3.43
C ILE A 24 -5.35 3.10 3.95
N GLU A 25 -4.19 2.68 3.44
CA GLU A 25 -3.45 1.51 3.96
C GLU A 25 -3.10 1.68 5.43
N THR A 26 -2.63 2.86 5.82
CA THR A 26 -2.31 3.17 7.22
C THR A 26 -3.55 3.04 8.09
N ILE A 27 -4.69 3.57 7.64
CA ILE A 27 -5.97 3.45 8.37
C ILE A 27 -6.39 1.98 8.50
N ILE A 28 -6.30 1.19 7.43
CA ILE A 28 -6.63 -0.25 7.48
C ILE A 28 -5.70 -0.97 8.47
N CYS A 29 -4.40 -0.69 8.43
CA CYS A 29 -3.44 -1.31 9.36
C CYS A 29 -3.75 -0.97 10.81
N ILE A 30 -4.07 0.29 11.12
CA ILE A 30 -4.48 0.71 12.47
C ILE A 30 -5.70 -0.10 12.92
N VAL A 31 -6.73 -0.20 12.09
CA VAL A 31 -7.95 -0.95 12.41
C VAL A 31 -7.66 -2.44 12.60
N CYS A 32 -6.79 -3.03 11.78
CA CYS A 32 -6.39 -4.43 11.92
C CYS A 32 -5.58 -4.69 13.20
N PHE A 33 -4.63 -3.81 13.55
CA PHE A 33 -3.86 -3.93 14.79
C PHE A 33 -4.74 -3.78 16.02
N GLU A 34 -5.66 -2.82 16.02
CA GLU A 34 -6.66 -2.71 17.09
C GLU A 34 -7.57 -3.95 17.14
N GLY A 35 -7.94 -4.51 15.98
CA GLY A 35 -8.75 -5.71 15.87
C GLY A 35 -8.06 -6.95 16.45
N GLU A 36 -6.74 -7.11 16.27
CA GLU A 36 -5.98 -8.21 16.88
C GLU A 36 -6.01 -8.16 18.41
N LEU A 37 -6.09 -6.97 19.02
CA LEU A 37 -6.21 -6.80 20.48
C LEU A 37 -7.54 -7.31 21.04
N LEU A 38 -8.57 -7.40 20.20
CA LEU A 38 -9.88 -7.91 20.59
C LEU A 38 -9.95 -9.44 20.61
N ILE A 39 -8.96 -10.14 20.02
CA ILE A 39 -8.94 -11.61 19.89
C ILE A 39 -8.10 -12.23 21.04
N PRO A 40 -8.71 -13.00 21.97
CA PRO A 40 -7.96 -13.75 23.00
C PRO A 40 -7.08 -14.84 22.36
N PRO A 41 -5.86 -15.11 22.87
CA PRO A 41 -5.28 -14.68 24.15
C PRO A 41 -4.31 -13.49 24.02
N ARG A 42 -4.24 -12.81 22.87
CA ARG A 42 -3.28 -11.71 22.61
C ARG A 42 -3.61 -10.39 23.34
N ARG A 43 -4.45 -10.44 24.38
CA ARG A 43 -4.67 -9.32 25.30
C ARG A 43 -3.41 -9.10 26.12
N VAL A 44 -2.42 -8.46 25.51
CA VAL A 44 -1.32 -7.86 26.25
C VAL A 44 -1.91 -6.59 26.87
N ASP A 45 -2.07 -6.58 28.20
CA ASP A 45 -2.73 -5.53 29.01
C ASP A 45 -2.17 -4.09 28.85
N SER A 46 -1.24 -3.86 27.91
CA SER A 46 -0.55 -2.59 27.68
C SER A 46 -0.47 -2.14 26.22
N TRP A 47 -1.09 -2.85 25.26
CA TRP A 47 -1.10 -2.38 23.88
C TRP A 47 -2.21 -1.33 23.68
N HIS A 48 -1.81 -0.06 23.75
CA HIS A 48 -2.71 1.07 23.55
C HIS A 48 -2.80 1.45 22.06
N LEU A 49 -3.91 2.09 21.66
CA LEU A 49 -4.09 2.70 20.33
C LEU A 49 -2.88 3.51 19.84
N GLY A 50 -2.17 4.16 20.76
CA GLY A 50 -0.93 4.88 20.45
C GLY A 50 0.16 4.00 19.82
N ASN A 51 0.29 2.75 20.26
CA ASN A 51 1.27 1.81 19.71
C ASN A 51 0.84 1.30 18.33
N ALA A 52 -0.44 0.94 18.15
CA ALA A 52 -0.96 0.55 16.84
C ALA A 52 -0.79 1.66 15.78
N VAL A 53 -1.09 2.90 16.16
CA VAL A 53 -0.87 4.07 15.29
C VAL A 53 0.61 4.28 15.00
N ARG A 54 1.47 4.21 16.02
CA ARG A 54 2.93 4.34 15.87
C ARG A 54 3.49 3.30 14.91
N ASP A 55 3.13 2.03 15.09
CA ASP A 55 3.65 0.92 14.30
C ASP A 55 3.14 0.98 12.85
N ALA A 56 1.85 1.27 12.66
CA ALA A 56 1.25 1.47 11.34
C ALA A 56 1.87 2.67 10.59
N LEU A 57 2.16 3.77 11.29
CA LEU A 57 2.84 4.92 10.70
C LEU A 57 4.30 4.60 10.38
N GLN A 58 5.02 3.97 11.31
CA GLN A 58 6.43 3.65 11.13
C GLN A 58 6.63 2.72 9.93
N ILE A 59 5.80 1.69 9.79
CA ILE A 59 5.91 0.75 8.66
C ILE A 59 5.55 1.41 7.32
N ASN A 60 4.50 2.23 7.29
CA ASN A 60 4.12 2.93 6.05
C ASN A 60 5.09 4.05 5.69
N MET A 61 5.74 4.69 6.67
CA MET A 61 6.84 5.64 6.43
C MET A 61 8.07 4.93 5.85
N VAL A 62 8.47 3.78 6.40
CA VAL A 62 9.55 2.96 5.85
C VAL A 62 9.23 2.57 4.41
N ARG A 63 8.01 2.08 4.14
CA ARG A 63 7.56 1.78 2.77
C ARG A 63 7.58 3.03 1.88
N PHE A 64 7.20 4.20 2.40
CA PHE A 64 7.25 5.43 1.63
C PHE A 64 8.70 5.80 1.25
N MET A 65 9.64 5.71 2.18
CA MET A 65 11.03 6.07 1.92
C MET A 65 11.72 5.09 0.96
N PHE A 66 11.51 3.78 1.15
CA PHE A 66 12.26 2.76 0.40
C PHE A 66 11.51 2.23 -0.82
N TYR A 67 10.18 2.07 -0.73
CA TYR A 67 9.42 1.40 -1.79
C TYR A 67 8.85 2.41 -2.78
N TYR A 68 8.55 3.64 -2.37
CA TYR A 68 7.78 4.57 -3.21
C TYR A 68 8.42 4.88 -4.56
N ALA A 69 9.73 5.14 -4.61
CA ALA A 69 10.43 5.43 -5.87
C ALA A 69 10.39 4.22 -6.83
N ILE A 70 10.59 3.02 -6.30
CA ILE A 70 10.59 1.75 -7.04
C ILE A 70 9.17 1.34 -7.41
N TYR A 71 8.18 1.70 -6.60
CA TYR A 71 6.77 1.38 -6.78
C TYR A 71 6.10 2.29 -7.81
N PHE A 72 6.39 3.59 -7.77
CA PHE A 72 5.67 4.60 -8.54
C PHE A 72 5.80 4.38 -10.06
N VAL A 73 7.01 4.14 -10.55
CA VAL A 73 7.26 3.99 -12.00
C VAL A 73 6.57 2.75 -12.57
N PRO A 74 6.75 1.54 -12.02
CA PRO A 74 6.01 0.35 -12.46
C PRO A 74 4.50 0.49 -12.31
N PHE A 75 4.01 1.10 -11.22
CA PHE A 75 2.58 1.30 -11.03
C PHE A 75 1.99 2.20 -12.13
N TYR A 76 2.63 3.33 -12.40
CA TYR A 76 2.23 4.25 -13.48
C TYR A 76 2.22 3.55 -14.84
N LEU A 77 3.28 2.80 -15.16
CA LEU A 77 3.38 2.08 -16.42
C LEU A 77 2.31 0.99 -16.53
N PHE A 78 2.09 0.20 -15.48
CA PHE A 78 1.09 -0.86 -15.47
C PHE A 78 -0.32 -0.31 -15.69
N MET A 79 -0.68 0.78 -15.00
CA MET A 79 -1.99 1.41 -15.14
C MET A 79 -2.24 2.00 -16.53
N ARG A 80 -1.17 2.46 -17.20
CA ARG A 80 -1.24 3.03 -18.56
C ARG A 80 -1.24 1.97 -19.67
N LEU A 81 -0.41 0.94 -19.55
CA LEU A 81 -0.19 -0.07 -20.59
C LEU A 81 -1.27 -1.16 -20.57
N VAL A 82 -1.67 -1.59 -19.39
CA VAL A 82 -2.69 -2.62 -19.23
C VAL A 82 -4.07 -1.95 -19.19
N LYS A 83 -5.00 -2.41 -20.03
CA LYS A 83 -6.37 -1.88 -20.07
C LYS A 83 -7.34 -2.91 -19.54
N TRP A 84 -7.82 -2.73 -18.32
CA TRP A 84 -8.86 -3.58 -17.73
C TRP A 84 -10.21 -2.88 -17.72
N LYS A 85 -11.29 -3.66 -17.87
CA LYS A 85 -12.67 -3.17 -17.78
C LYS A 85 -12.96 -2.55 -16.41
N ARG A 86 -12.42 -3.15 -15.34
CA ARG A 86 -12.56 -2.67 -13.95
C ARG A 86 -11.27 -2.01 -13.48
N ARG A 87 -11.14 -0.69 -13.69
CA ARG A 87 -9.95 0.10 -13.29
C ARG A 87 -9.61 0.00 -11.80
N THR A 88 -10.61 -0.05 -10.93
CA THR A 88 -10.39 -0.18 -9.49
C THR A 88 -9.74 -1.52 -9.13
N LEU A 89 -10.16 -2.61 -9.76
CA LEU A 89 -9.55 -3.94 -9.58
C LEU A 89 -8.13 -3.97 -10.17
N GLN A 90 -7.92 -3.30 -11.29
CA GLN A 90 -6.58 -3.14 -11.86
C GLN A 90 -5.63 -2.44 -10.89
N ALA A 91 -6.08 -1.36 -10.25
CA ALA A 91 -5.30 -0.64 -9.24
C ALA A 91 -5.04 -1.51 -8.00
N ALA A 92 -6.03 -2.27 -7.53
CA ALA A 92 -5.88 -3.24 -6.43
C ALA A 92 -4.81 -4.29 -6.72
N VAL A 93 -4.89 -4.94 -7.89
CA VAL A 93 -3.92 -5.95 -8.32
C VAL A 93 -2.55 -5.33 -8.54
N ALA A 94 -2.46 -4.14 -9.14
CA ALA A 94 -1.19 -3.46 -9.34
C ALA A 94 -0.53 -3.05 -8.03
N ASN A 95 -1.29 -2.47 -7.09
CA ASN A 95 -0.77 -2.03 -5.80
C ASN A 95 -0.27 -3.20 -4.96
N CYS A 96 -1.14 -4.19 -4.75
CA CYS A 96 -0.82 -5.41 -4.02
C CYS A 96 0.31 -6.21 -4.70
N GLY A 97 0.22 -6.39 -6.02
CA GLY A 97 1.19 -7.16 -6.79
C GLY A 97 2.58 -6.54 -6.75
N LEU A 98 2.69 -5.21 -6.87
CA LEU A 98 3.98 -4.52 -6.74
C LEU A 98 4.51 -4.57 -5.32
N TYR A 99 3.66 -4.44 -4.30
CA TYR A 99 4.09 -4.59 -2.91
C TYR A 99 4.70 -5.97 -2.65
N VAL A 100 4.02 -7.04 -3.08
CA VAL A 100 4.51 -8.42 -2.94
C VAL A 100 5.79 -8.62 -3.77
N ALA A 101 5.83 -8.16 -5.02
CA ALA A 101 6.99 -8.29 -5.88
C ALA A 101 8.23 -7.58 -5.31
N ILE A 102 8.07 -6.34 -4.84
CA ILE A 102 9.15 -5.57 -4.20
C ILE A 102 9.61 -6.28 -2.93
N SER A 103 8.68 -6.76 -2.10
CA SER A 103 9.01 -7.51 -0.88
C SER A 103 9.84 -8.75 -1.19
N LEU A 104 9.48 -9.51 -2.23
CA LEU A 104 10.23 -10.69 -2.68
C LEU A 104 11.61 -10.33 -3.22
N VAL A 105 11.74 -9.22 -3.95
CA VAL A 105 13.06 -8.75 -4.39
C VAL A 105 13.93 -8.39 -3.18
N TYR A 106 13.37 -7.70 -2.19
CA TYR A 106 14.10 -7.38 -0.96
C TYR A 106 14.52 -8.63 -0.18
N SER A 107 13.69 -9.68 -0.14
CA SER A 107 14.02 -10.92 0.57
C SER A 107 15.15 -11.70 -0.06
N VAL A 108 15.24 -11.68 -1.39
CA VAL A 108 16.35 -12.27 -2.14
C VAL A 108 17.65 -11.47 -1.96
N LEU A 109 17.55 -10.13 -1.90
CA LEU A 109 18.71 -9.25 -1.76
C LEU A 109 19.22 -9.14 -0.31
N LEU A 110 18.35 -9.33 0.68
CA LEU A 110 18.64 -9.23 2.11
C LEU A 110 18.10 -10.49 2.82
N PRO A 111 18.92 -11.55 2.94
CA PRO A 111 18.48 -12.86 3.43
C PRO A 111 17.85 -12.83 4.83
N ASP A 112 18.31 -11.92 5.69
CA ASP A 112 17.82 -11.75 7.06
C ASP A 112 16.39 -11.20 7.15
N THR A 113 15.79 -10.84 6.01
CA THR A 113 14.41 -10.33 5.95
C THR A 113 13.37 -11.42 5.66
N PHE A 114 13.78 -12.69 5.52
CA PHE A 114 12.84 -13.77 5.19
C PHE A 114 11.79 -14.02 6.29
N ASP A 115 12.17 -13.83 7.55
CA ASP A 115 11.26 -13.94 8.71
C ASP A 115 10.10 -12.94 8.65
N TYR A 116 10.22 -11.88 7.86
CA TYR A 116 9.14 -10.92 7.61
C TYR A 116 7.94 -11.57 6.92
N PHE A 117 8.13 -12.57 6.05
CA PHE A 117 7.06 -13.25 5.33
C PHE A 117 6.24 -14.19 6.23
N SER A 118 6.80 -14.61 7.36
CA SER A 118 6.10 -15.39 8.38
C SER A 118 5.33 -14.53 9.38
N SER A 119 5.48 -13.21 9.32
CA SER A 119 4.80 -12.30 10.24
C SER A 119 3.36 -12.01 9.80
N ASP A 120 2.40 -12.09 10.74
CA ASP A 120 0.99 -11.69 10.53
C ASP A 120 0.87 -10.27 9.92
N PHE A 121 1.82 -9.39 10.29
CA PHE A 121 1.94 -8.03 9.78
C PHE A 121 2.08 -7.96 8.25
N PHE A 122 2.82 -8.88 7.64
CA PHE A 122 2.99 -8.91 6.19
C PHE A 122 1.64 -9.15 5.51
N TYR A 123 0.87 -10.13 6.01
CA TYR A 123 -0.44 -10.47 5.45
C TYR A 123 -1.47 -9.36 5.66
N ILE A 124 -1.42 -8.65 6.80
CA ILE A 124 -2.24 -7.45 7.02
C ILE A 124 -1.91 -6.37 5.99
N LEU A 125 -0.63 -6.14 5.69
CA LEU A 125 -0.21 -5.16 4.68
C LEU A 125 -0.60 -5.59 3.26
N VAL A 126 -0.49 -6.88 2.92
CA VAL A 126 -1.00 -7.41 1.65
C VAL A 126 -2.50 -7.15 1.52
N ALA A 127 -3.28 -7.44 2.56
CA ALA A 127 -4.71 -7.15 2.56
C ALA A 127 -5.00 -5.65 2.46
N ALA A 128 -4.29 -4.81 3.21
CA ALA A 128 -4.45 -3.36 3.20
C ALA A 128 -4.15 -2.76 1.81
N THR A 129 -3.05 -3.18 1.17
CA THR A 129 -2.66 -2.73 -0.18
C THR A 129 -3.64 -3.16 -1.26
N PHE A 130 -4.25 -4.35 -1.11
CA PHE A 130 -5.28 -4.80 -2.03
C PHE A 130 -6.61 -4.05 -1.83
N LEU A 131 -7.00 -3.80 -0.58
CA LEU A 131 -8.25 -3.14 -0.23
C LEU A 131 -8.22 -1.63 -0.48
N SER A 132 -7.07 -0.98 -0.35
CA SER A 132 -6.97 0.49 -0.40
C SER A 132 -7.52 1.10 -1.71
N PRO A 133 -7.27 0.56 -2.92
CA PRO A 133 -7.87 1.09 -4.15
C PRO A 133 -9.37 0.84 -4.22
N LEU A 134 -9.85 -0.25 -3.62
CA LEU A 134 -11.28 -0.60 -3.59
C LEU A 134 -12.07 0.38 -2.72
N LEU A 135 -11.52 0.78 -1.57
CA LEU A 135 -12.13 1.76 -0.68
C LEU A 135 -12.11 3.18 -1.26
N LEU A 136 -11.03 3.57 -1.94
CA LEU A 136 -10.93 4.85 -2.65
C LEU A 136 -11.91 4.97 -3.82
N GLY A 137 -12.30 3.83 -4.38
CA GLY A 137 -13.34 3.75 -5.40
C GLY A 137 -12.97 4.40 -6.73
N ARG A 138 -13.94 4.38 -7.65
CA ARG A 138 -13.73 4.75 -9.07
C ARG A 138 -13.60 6.26 -9.28
N LYS A 139 -14.12 7.09 -8.39
CA LYS A 139 -14.17 8.56 -8.54
C LYS A 139 -12.79 9.20 -8.43
N VAL A 140 -11.91 8.65 -7.60
CA VAL A 140 -10.53 9.15 -7.42
C VAL A 140 -9.58 8.48 -8.42
N ALA A 141 -9.84 7.23 -8.80
CA ALA A 141 -9.14 6.52 -9.87
C ALA A 141 -9.59 6.91 -11.29
N GLY A 142 -10.45 7.93 -11.41
CA GLY A 142 -10.99 8.46 -12.67
C GLY A 142 -9.93 9.23 -13.46
N PHE A 143 -9.00 8.47 -14.03
CA PHE A 143 -8.04 8.91 -15.04
C PHE A 143 -8.39 8.32 -16.41
#